data_AF-A0A8X6R814-F1
#
_entry.id   AF-A0A8X6R814-F1
#
_cell.length_a   1.000
_cell.length_b   1.000
_cell.length_c   1.000
_cell.angle_alpha   90.00
_cell.angle_beta   90.00
_cell.angle_gamma   90.00
#
_symmetry.space_group_name_H-M   'P 1'
#
loop_
_entity.id
_entity.type
_entity.pdbx_description
1 polymer ?
#
loop_
_entity_poly.entity_id
_entity_poly.type
_entity_poly.pdbx_seq_one_letter_code
_entity_poly.pdbx_strand_id
1 'polypeptide(L)'
;MKTAIYATLFNCISADQKPQHKKCPSGIDSWCFYQSSLTRGKKPGFHKDWVETPINEEYLPKIFPIYQRLASSELLSRCVRGLTRNSNEALHSMIWNRCSK
;
A
#
# COMPACT_ATOMS: atom_id res chain seq x y z
N MET A 1 9.39 3.50 -0.43
CA MET A 1 8.03 3.80 0.06
C MET A 1 7.12 4.45 -0.99
N LYS A 2 7.51 5.57 -1.63
CA LYS A 2 6.65 6.27 -2.63
C LYS A 2 6.07 5.36 -3.71
N THR A 3 6.92 4.59 -4.39
CA THR A 3 6.50 3.66 -5.45
C THR A 3 5.50 2.63 -4.93
N ALA A 4 5.73 2.08 -3.74
CA ALA A 4 4.84 1.11 -3.11
C ALA A 4 3.48 1.72 -2.74
N ILE A 5 3.45 2.98 -2.29
CA ILE A 5 2.18 3.70 -2.04
C ILE A 5 1.39 3.84 -3.34
N TYR A 6 2.02 4.27 -4.43
CA TYR A 6 1.31 4.33 -5.70
C TYR A 6 0.92 2.94 -6.22
N ALA A 7 1.73 1.91 -5.97
CA ALA A 7 1.42 0.55 -6.38
C ALA A 7 0.07 0.07 -5.85
N THR A 8 -0.31 0.42 -4.61
CA THR A 8 -1.62 0.03 -4.07
C THR A 8 -2.76 0.72 -4.81
N LEU A 9 -2.66 2.02 -5.11
CA LEU A 9 -3.67 2.73 -5.91
C LEU A 9 -3.80 2.14 -7.30
N PHE A 10 -2.67 1.96 -8.00
CA PHE A 10 -2.65 1.43 -9.36
C PHE A 10 -3.15 -0.02 -9.41
N ASN A 11 -2.89 -0.82 -8.38
CA ASN A 11 -3.48 -2.16 -8.24
C ASN A 11 -5.02 -2.10 -8.13
N CYS A 12 -5.57 -1.16 -7.35
CA CYS A 12 -7.01 -1.00 -7.19
C CYS A 12 -7.74 -0.52 -8.45
N ILE A 13 -7.10 0.30 -9.30
CA ILE A 13 -7.68 0.77 -10.58
C ILE A 13 -7.31 -0.13 -11.77
N SER A 14 -6.65 -1.27 -11.52
CA SER A 14 -6.19 -2.17 -12.57
C SER A 14 -7.33 -3.04 -13.09
N ALA A 15 -7.37 -3.25 -14.39
CA ALA A 15 -8.36 -4.11 -15.05
C ALA A 15 -7.68 -5.06 -16.04
N ASP A 16 -8.37 -6.14 -16.44
CA ASP A 16 -7.82 -7.12 -17.38
C ASP A 16 -7.46 -6.47 -18.73
N GLN A 17 -8.25 -5.51 -19.20
CA GLN A 17 -8.01 -4.75 -20.44
C GLN A 17 -6.87 -3.73 -20.30
N LYS A 18 -6.61 -3.27 -19.07
CA LYS A 18 -5.62 -2.23 -18.76
C LYS A 18 -4.89 -2.58 -17.45
N PRO A 19 -3.97 -3.55 -17.47
CA PRO A 19 -3.25 -3.97 -16.27
C PRO A 19 -2.24 -2.89 -15.84
N GLN A 20 -2.34 -2.41 -14.59
CA GLN A 20 -1.56 -1.30 -14.06
C GLN A 20 -0.53 -1.72 -12.98
N HIS A 21 0.11 -2.88 -13.16
CA HIS A 21 1.00 -3.49 -12.15
C HIS A 21 2.47 -3.03 -12.19
N LYS A 22 2.81 -2.03 -13.02
CA LYS A 22 4.21 -1.59 -13.24
C LYS A 22 4.93 -1.11 -11.98
N LYS A 23 4.19 -0.63 -10.97
CA LYS A 23 4.77 -0.14 -9.70
C LYS A 23 4.79 -1.19 -8.60
N CYS A 24 4.11 -2.32 -8.81
CA CYS A 24 4.07 -3.41 -7.87
C CYS A 24 5.45 -4.09 -7.77
N PRO A 25 5.81 -4.64 -6.60
CA PRO A 25 7.04 -5.41 -6.48
C PRO A 25 7.02 -6.59 -7.45
N SER A 26 8.15 -6.87 -8.08
CA SER A 26 8.36 -8.10 -8.85
C SER A 26 8.81 -9.22 -7.92
N GLY A 27 8.78 -10.46 -8.41
CA GLY A 27 9.26 -11.61 -7.66
C GLY A 27 8.16 -12.60 -7.31
N ILE A 28 8.59 -13.81 -7.00
CA ILE A 28 7.71 -14.94 -6.71
C ILE A 28 6.90 -14.73 -5.42
N ASP A 29 7.47 -13.99 -4.48
CA ASP A 29 6.88 -13.62 -3.19
C ASP A 29 6.24 -12.21 -3.20
N SER A 30 6.03 -11.65 -4.39
CA SER A 30 5.27 -10.41 -4.52
C SER A 30 3.85 -10.60 -4.02
N TRP A 31 3.36 -9.65 -3.21
CA TRP A 31 1.95 -9.57 -2.83
C TRP A 31 1.04 -9.27 -4.02
N CYS A 32 1.60 -8.73 -5.12
CA CYS A 32 0.84 -8.49 -6.34
C CYS A 32 0.68 -9.80 -7.10
N PHE A 33 -0.56 -10.30 -7.16
CA PHE A 33 -0.90 -11.55 -7.83
C PHE A 33 -0.38 -11.56 -9.28
N TYR A 34 -0.51 -10.43 -9.98
CA TYR A 34 -0.11 -10.30 -11.38
C TYR A 34 1.39 -10.49 -11.57
N GLN A 35 2.21 -9.78 -10.79
CA GLN A 35 3.67 -9.88 -10.86
C GLN A 35 4.18 -11.24 -10.36
N SER A 36 3.56 -11.80 -9.32
CA SER A 36 3.89 -13.15 -8.85
C SER A 36 3.59 -14.21 -9.91
N SER A 37 2.42 -14.16 -10.56
CA SER A 37 2.07 -15.08 -11.65
C SER A 37 3.05 -14.98 -12.82
N LEU A 38 3.37 -13.77 -13.28
CA LEU A 38 4.33 -13.56 -14.37
C LEU A 38 5.71 -14.12 -14.02
N THR A 39 6.20 -13.89 -12.80
CA THR A 39 7.50 -14.41 -12.36
C THR A 39 7.52 -15.94 -12.31
N ARG A 40 6.38 -16.57 -11.99
CA ARG A 40 6.21 -18.04 -11.99
C ARG A 40 6.00 -18.63 -13.40
N GLY A 41 6.00 -17.82 -14.45
CA GLY A 41 5.68 -18.26 -15.81
C GLY A 41 4.21 -18.68 -15.98
N LYS A 42 3.32 -18.23 -15.09
CA LYS A 42 1.89 -18.54 -15.13
C LYS A 42 1.11 -17.34 -15.68
N LYS A 43 -0.03 -17.63 -16.31
CA LYS A 43 -1.00 -16.59 -16.65
C LYS A 43 -1.57 -15.96 -15.36
N PRO A 44 -1.57 -14.63 -15.20
CA PRO A 44 -2.25 -13.97 -14.10
C PRO A 44 -3.74 -14.31 -14.04
N GLY A 45 -4.31 -14.34 -12.84
CA GLY A 45 -5.75 -14.45 -12.62
C GLY A 45 -6.52 -13.22 -13.12
N PHE A 46 -7.85 -13.28 -13.09
CA PHE A 46 -8.68 -12.14 -13.47
C PHE A 46 -8.74 -11.09 -12.35
N HIS A 47 -8.73 -9.81 -12.71
CA HIS A 47 -8.76 -8.73 -11.72
C HIS A 47 -9.99 -8.77 -10.83
N LYS A 48 -11.15 -9.20 -11.36
CA LYS A 48 -12.40 -9.31 -10.60
C LYS A 48 -12.30 -10.26 -9.39
N ASP A 49 -11.42 -11.26 -9.45
CA ASP A 49 -11.29 -12.30 -8.43
C ASP A 49 -10.16 -11.98 -7.44
N TRP A 50 -9.16 -11.17 -7.86
CA TRP A 50 -7.91 -10.96 -7.12
C TRP A 50 -7.69 -9.52 -6.65
N VAL A 51 -8.46 -8.55 -7.14
CA VAL A 51 -8.45 -7.18 -6.64
C VAL A 51 -9.59 -7.04 -5.64
N GLU A 52 -9.26 -7.06 -4.35
CA GLU A 52 -10.26 -7.00 -3.26
C GLU A 52 -11.02 -5.66 -3.22
N THR A 53 -10.35 -4.56 -3.57
CA THR A 53 -10.93 -3.21 -3.49
C THR A 53 -10.79 -2.49 -4.84
N PRO A 54 -11.60 -2.87 -5.84
CA PRO A 54 -11.55 -2.23 -7.15
C PRO A 54 -12.08 -0.79 -7.05
N ILE A 55 -11.37 0.14 -7.68
CA ILE A 55 -11.73 1.56 -7.74
C ILE A 55 -12.00 1.91 -9.20
N ASN A 56 -13.16 2.53 -9.47
CA ASN A 56 -13.44 3.08 -10.79
C ASN A 56 -12.47 4.24 -11.09
N GLU A 57 -11.84 4.20 -12.27
CA GLU A 57 -10.88 5.20 -12.74
C GLU A 57 -11.47 6.63 -12.75
N GLU A 58 -12.79 6.78 -12.86
CA GLU A 58 -13.49 8.08 -12.74
C GLU A 58 -13.22 8.79 -11.40
N TYR A 59 -13.03 8.04 -10.31
CA TYR A 59 -12.74 8.61 -8.99
C TYR A 59 -11.25 8.85 -8.76
N LEU A 60 -10.38 8.42 -9.68
CA LEU A 60 -8.94 8.58 -9.56
C LEU A 60 -8.52 10.05 -9.33
N PRO A 61 -9.07 11.06 -10.04
CA PRO A 61 -8.69 12.46 -9.80
C PRO A 61 -8.99 12.95 -8.38
N LYS A 62 -9.99 12.37 -7.71
CA LYS A 62 -10.36 12.72 -6.33
C LYS A 62 -9.45 12.03 -5.30
N ILE A 63 -9.00 10.82 -5.60
CA ILE A 63 -8.19 9.99 -4.69
C ILE A 63 -6.70 10.29 -4.84
N PHE A 64 -6.24 10.60 -6.05
CA PHE A 64 -4.83 10.78 -6.38
C PHE A 64 -4.13 11.85 -5.50
N PRO A 65 -4.73 13.02 -5.20
CA PRO A 65 -4.11 14.01 -4.31
C PRO A 65 -3.82 13.47 -2.91
N ILE A 66 -4.66 12.56 -2.40
CA ILE A 66 -4.45 11.90 -1.10
C ILE A 66 -3.20 11.03 -1.17
N TYR A 67 -3.06 10.24 -2.23
CA TYR A 67 -1.88 9.40 -2.46
C TYR A 67 -0.61 10.22 -2.67
N GLN A 68 -0.69 11.37 -3.34
CA GLN A 68 0.45 12.29 -3.48
C GLN A 68 0.91 12.81 -2.12
N ARG A 69 -0.03 13.18 -1.24
CA ARG A 69 0.29 13.59 0.14
C ARG A 69 0.88 12.45 0.94
N LEU A 70 0.34 11.23 0.82
CA LEU A 70 0.89 10.04 1.47
C LEU A 70 2.31 9.71 0.98
N ALA A 71 2.59 9.96 -0.29
CA ALA A 71 3.90 9.76 -0.91
C ALA A 71 4.85 10.98 -0.75
N SER A 72 4.48 12.00 0.04
CA SER A 72 5.34 13.17 0.26
C SER A 72 6.61 12.78 1.02
N SER A 73 7.76 13.37 0.66
CA SER A 73 9.03 13.11 1.37
C SER A 73 8.96 13.51 2.84
N GLU A 74 8.25 14.59 3.16
CA GLU A 74 8.07 15.11 4.51
C GLU A 74 7.32 14.12 5.42
N LEU A 75 6.20 13.55 4.94
CA LEU A 75 5.48 12.54 5.70
C LEU A 75 6.31 11.26 5.82
N LEU A 76 6.91 10.82 4.72
CA LEU A 76 7.66 9.57 4.68
C LEU A 76 8.92 9.60 5.53
N SER A 77 9.63 10.72 5.63
CA SER A 77 10.84 10.83 6.47
C SER A 77 10.52 10.56 7.95
N ARG A 78 9.30 10.91 8.40
CA ARG A 78 8.80 10.61 9.75
C ARG A 78 8.56 9.12 9.95
N CYS A 79 8.21 8.37 8.90
CA CYS A 79 7.97 6.93 8.94
C CYS A 79 9.26 6.09 8.91
N VAL A 80 10.38 6.61 8.38
CA VAL A 80 11.64 5.87 8.24
C VAL A 80 12.18 5.37 9.58
N ARG A 81 11.93 6.12 10.66
CA ARG A 81 12.44 5.78 12.00
C ARG A 81 11.79 4.53 12.59
N GLY A 82 10.75 3.97 11.95
CA GLY A 82 10.03 2.79 12.45
C GLY A 82 9.32 3.04 13.79
N LEU A 83 9.23 4.30 14.22
CA LEU A 83 8.54 4.68 15.43
C LEU A 83 7.04 4.57 15.16
N THR A 84 6.34 3.83 16.00
CA THR A 84 4.88 3.80 15.98
C THR A 84 4.34 5.21 16.19
N ARG A 85 3.18 5.49 15.59
CA ARG A 85 2.50 6.77 15.84
C ARG A 85 2.27 6.87 17.34
N ASN A 86 2.86 7.92 17.90
CA ASN A 86 2.55 8.49 19.20
C ASN A 86 3.05 7.71 20.44
N SER A 87 4.16 8.18 21.03
CA SER A 87 4.62 7.81 22.38
C SER A 87 3.58 8.11 23.47
N ASN A 88 2.62 9.01 23.21
CA ASN A 88 1.49 9.30 24.10
C ASN A 88 0.26 8.40 23.87
N GLU A 89 0.22 7.56 22.81
CA GLU A 89 -0.89 6.60 22.58
C GLU A 89 -0.72 5.32 23.37
N ALA A 90 0.48 5.03 23.86
CA ALA A 90 0.64 4.09 24.94
C ALA A 90 0.40 4.81 26.28
N LEU A 91 -0.73 5.51 26.45
CA LEU A 91 -1.19 6.00 27.75
C LEU A 91 -1.09 4.88 28.78
N HIS A 92 -1.45 3.65 28.39
CA HIS A 92 -1.19 2.45 29.16
C HIS A 92 0.29 2.31 29.57
N SER A 93 1.23 2.31 28.62
CA SER A 93 2.66 2.17 28.95
C SER A 93 3.19 3.32 29.82
N MET A 94 2.65 4.53 29.70
CA MET A 94 2.97 5.67 30.56
C MET A 94 2.42 5.51 31.99
N ILE A 95 1.21 4.96 32.13
CA ILE A 95 0.60 4.64 33.44
C ILE A 95 1.35 3.50 34.12
N TRP A 96 1.62 2.39 33.41
CA TRP A 96 2.34 1.24 33.96
C TRP A 96 3.77 1.57 34.38
N ASN A 97 4.44 2.53 33.74
CA ASN A 97 5.76 3.01 34.16
C ASN A 97 5.74 3.97 35.36
N ARG A 98 4.62 4.68 35.61
CA ARG A 98 4.51 5.64 36.72
C ARG A 98 3.86 5.05 37.97
N CYS A 99 3.07 4.00 37.82
CA CYS A 99 2.48 3.26 38.92
C CYS A 99 3.19 1.90 39.02
N SER A 100 4.21 1.80 39.88
CA SER A 100 4.69 0.49 40.33
C SER A 100 3.59 -0.21 41.13
N LYS A 101 3.51 -1.54 41.00
CA LYS A 101 2.58 -2.39 41.77
C LYS A 101 2.67 -2.13 43.28
#